data_AF-A0A2G8JUI3-F1
#
_entry.id   AF-A0A2G8JUI3-F1
#
_cell.length_a   1.000
_cell.length_b   1.000
_cell.length_c   1.000
_cell.angle_alpha   90.00
_cell.angle_beta   90.00
_cell.angle_gamma   90.00
#
_symmetry.space_group_name_H-M   'P 1'
#
loop_
_entity.id
_entity.type
_entity.pdbx_description
1 polymer ?
#
loop_
_entity_poly.entity_id
_entity_poly.type
_entity_poly.pdbx_seq_one_letter_code
_entity_poly.pdbx_strand_id
1 'polypeptide(L)'
;MEFEPEEFLRDVTWEKFDGLKKPDLMALAKYYSLGVKQATRKQVVKNGMIDVLVDEEILDESCLGKKGEILTEIGGDAVQLKQLEIEKEKIKLEKEIRLEQQKQEQELELKRLESETHLKELEIQAKYKSESDSSSSSSAPRSQPYFDASRYIKLVPKFTEIEVDKYFDTLRKWLRT
;
A
#
# COMPACT_ATOMS: atom_id res chain seq x y z
N MET A 1 31.74 -17.28 -51.01
CA MET A 1 31.82 -18.72 -50.75
C MET A 1 30.44 -19.19 -50.45
N GLU A 2 29.88 -20.02 -51.31
CA GLU A 2 28.65 -20.75 -51.01
C GLU A 2 29.00 -21.86 -50.02
N PHE A 3 28.19 -22.02 -48.98
CA PHE A 3 28.33 -23.11 -48.02
C PHE A 3 27.72 -24.37 -48.64
N GLU A 4 28.46 -25.47 -48.66
CA GLU A 4 27.99 -26.76 -49.18
C GLU A 4 27.60 -27.72 -48.05
N PRO A 5 26.28 -27.98 -47.85
CA PRO A 5 25.76 -28.93 -46.87
C PRO A 5 26.39 -30.32 -46.94
N GLU A 6 26.55 -30.85 -48.15
CA GLU A 6 27.00 -32.24 -48.39
C GLU A 6 28.44 -32.48 -47.95
N GLU A 7 29.33 -31.50 -48.17
CA GLU A 7 30.72 -31.59 -47.71
C GLU A 7 30.81 -31.45 -46.20
N PHE A 8 30.01 -30.55 -45.62
CA PHE A 8 30.00 -30.30 -44.19
C PHE A 8 29.54 -31.52 -43.36
N LEU A 9 28.56 -32.28 -43.88
CA LEU A 9 28.00 -33.44 -43.19
C LEU A 9 28.95 -34.66 -43.13
N ARG A 10 30.01 -34.69 -43.94
CA ARG A 10 30.97 -35.82 -43.94
C ARG A 10 31.78 -35.94 -42.65
N ASP A 11 32.18 -34.81 -42.06
CA ASP A 11 33.00 -34.73 -40.84
C ASP A 11 32.43 -33.70 -39.86
N VAL A 12 31.13 -33.79 -39.61
CA VAL A 12 30.46 -32.88 -38.68
C VAL A 12 30.68 -33.30 -37.23
N THR A 13 31.05 -32.34 -36.40
CA THR A 13 31.13 -32.50 -34.95
C THR A 13 30.26 -31.45 -34.28
N TRP A 14 29.87 -31.70 -33.02
CA TRP A 14 29.06 -30.75 -32.26
C TRP A 14 29.66 -29.34 -32.25
N GLU A 15 30.98 -29.20 -32.08
CA GLU A 15 31.65 -27.89 -32.03
C GLU A 15 31.57 -27.13 -33.37
N LYS A 16 31.74 -27.85 -34.49
CA LYS A 16 31.59 -27.27 -35.83
C LYS A 16 30.15 -26.83 -36.08
N PHE A 17 29.19 -27.66 -35.69
CA PHE A 17 27.76 -27.35 -35.79
C PHE A 17 27.37 -26.17 -34.90
N ASP A 18 27.88 -26.12 -33.66
CA ASP A 18 27.59 -25.07 -32.69
C ASP A 18 28.01 -23.68 -33.20
N GLY A 19 29.15 -23.63 -33.87
CA GLY A 19 29.77 -22.43 -34.46
C GLY A 19 29.17 -21.96 -35.78
N LEU A 20 28.22 -22.68 -36.40
CA LEU A 20 27.65 -22.29 -37.69
C LEU A 20 26.97 -20.92 -37.64
N LYS A 21 27.12 -20.15 -38.73
CA LYS A 21 26.43 -18.87 -38.89
C LYS A 21 24.98 -19.13 -39.35
N LYS A 22 24.12 -18.13 -39.14
CA LYS A 22 22.72 -18.19 -39.57
C LYS A 22 22.56 -18.56 -41.06
N PRO A 23 23.28 -17.97 -42.04
CA PRO A 23 23.12 -18.35 -43.45
C PRO A 23 23.46 -19.83 -43.70
N ASP A 24 24.49 -20.37 -43.04
CA ASP A 24 24.92 -21.75 -43.20
C ASP A 24 23.88 -22.72 -42.60
N LEU A 25 23.33 -22.40 -41.43
CA LEU A 25 22.20 -23.13 -40.84
C LEU A 25 20.95 -23.10 -41.73
N MET A 26 20.70 -21.98 -42.42
CA MET A 26 19.59 -21.89 -43.38
C MET A 26 19.83 -22.73 -44.63
N ALA A 27 21.09 -22.84 -45.08
CA ALA A 27 21.47 -23.71 -46.18
C ALA A 27 21.29 -25.20 -45.82
N LEU A 28 21.70 -25.61 -44.60
CA LEU A 28 21.43 -26.94 -44.05
C LEU A 28 19.92 -27.21 -43.92
N ALA A 29 19.18 -26.25 -43.37
CA ALA A 29 17.73 -26.37 -43.24
C ALA A 29 17.05 -26.54 -44.60
N LYS A 30 17.53 -25.85 -45.63
CA LYS A 30 17.03 -26.00 -47.01
C LYS A 30 17.38 -27.38 -47.58
N TYR A 31 18.58 -27.90 -47.33
CA TYR A 31 19.01 -29.23 -47.77
C TYR A 31 18.10 -30.33 -47.21
N TYR A 32 17.82 -30.30 -45.91
CA TYR A 32 16.88 -31.22 -45.25
C TYR A 32 15.40 -30.84 -45.43
N SER A 33 15.08 -29.86 -46.27
CA SER A 33 13.72 -29.35 -46.50
C SER A 33 12.96 -28.97 -45.21
N LEU A 34 13.68 -28.54 -44.16
CA LEU A 34 13.08 -27.99 -42.96
C LEU A 34 12.41 -26.67 -43.34
N GLY A 35 11.08 -26.56 -43.12
CA GLY A 35 10.22 -25.44 -43.54
C GLY A 35 10.48 -24.12 -42.81
N VAL A 36 11.73 -23.66 -42.78
CA VAL A 36 12.21 -22.52 -42.00
C VAL A 36 12.16 -21.25 -42.85
N LYS A 37 11.47 -20.23 -42.35
CA LYS A 37 11.43 -18.90 -42.97
C LYS A 37 12.73 -18.13 -42.67
N GLN A 38 13.16 -17.22 -43.55
CA GLN A 38 14.34 -16.36 -43.32
C GLN A 38 14.22 -15.50 -42.04
N ALA A 39 13.00 -15.14 -41.66
CA ALA A 39 12.69 -14.38 -40.44
C ALA A 39 12.87 -15.18 -39.14
N THR A 40 13.06 -16.50 -39.23
CA THR A 40 13.17 -17.37 -38.05
C THR A 40 14.45 -17.06 -37.26
N ARG A 41 14.34 -17.09 -35.91
CA ARG A 41 15.47 -16.87 -35.00
C ARG A 41 16.51 -17.98 -35.17
N LYS A 42 17.80 -17.65 -35.15
CA LYS A 42 18.92 -18.61 -35.34
C LYS A 42 18.79 -19.85 -34.45
N GLN A 43 18.42 -19.67 -33.18
CA GLN A 43 18.27 -20.75 -32.21
C GLN A 43 17.13 -21.72 -32.55
N VAL A 44 16.03 -21.23 -33.12
CA VAL A 44 14.90 -22.08 -33.56
C VAL A 44 15.33 -22.99 -34.71
N VAL A 45 16.06 -22.42 -35.68
CA VAL A 45 16.63 -23.18 -36.81
C VAL A 45 17.63 -24.21 -36.30
N LYS A 46 18.50 -23.80 -35.38
CA LYS A 46 19.52 -24.66 -34.78
C LYS A 46 18.91 -25.83 -34.01
N ASN A 47 17.90 -25.58 -33.17
CA ASN A 47 17.21 -26.65 -32.43
C ASN A 47 16.55 -27.66 -33.36
N GLY A 48 15.85 -27.21 -34.41
CA GLY A 48 15.26 -28.11 -35.39
C GLY A 48 16.29 -28.89 -36.21
N MET A 49 17.47 -28.31 -36.46
CA MET A 49 18.58 -29.03 -37.08
C MET A 49 19.22 -30.06 -36.15
N ILE A 50 19.26 -29.81 -34.83
CA ILE A 50 19.72 -30.82 -33.86
C ILE A 50 18.82 -32.05 -33.92
N ASP A 51 17.49 -31.85 -33.99
CA ASP A 51 16.54 -32.96 -34.12
C ASP A 51 16.82 -33.81 -35.36
N VAL A 52 16.89 -33.19 -36.54
CA VAL A 52 17.16 -33.90 -37.79
C VAL A 52 18.52 -34.59 -37.81
N LEU A 53 19.57 -33.94 -37.29
CA LEU A 53 20.91 -34.52 -37.30
C LEU A 53 21.08 -35.65 -36.28
N VAL A 54 20.31 -35.65 -35.19
CA VAL A 54 20.26 -36.77 -34.25
C VAL A 54 19.45 -37.92 -34.84
N ASP A 55 18.33 -37.63 -35.51
CA ASP A 55 17.48 -38.62 -36.19
C ASP A 55 18.22 -39.34 -37.34
N GLU A 56 19.12 -38.65 -38.04
CA GLU A 56 19.98 -39.20 -39.11
C GLU A 56 21.24 -39.89 -38.57
N GLU A 57 21.37 -40.08 -37.25
CA GLU A 57 22.54 -40.66 -36.55
C GLU A 57 23.88 -39.94 -36.83
N ILE A 58 23.80 -38.67 -37.25
CA ILE A 58 24.96 -37.83 -37.56
C ILE A 58 25.52 -37.18 -36.28
N LEU A 59 24.64 -36.82 -35.34
CA LEU A 59 24.98 -36.30 -34.02
C LEU A 59 24.49 -37.25 -32.93
N ASP A 60 25.24 -37.29 -31.82
CA ASP A 60 24.87 -38.09 -30.64
C ASP A 60 23.69 -37.49 -29.87
N GLU A 61 22.88 -38.34 -29.22
CA GLU A 61 21.69 -37.93 -28.44
C GLU A 61 22.02 -36.94 -27.31
N SER A 62 23.27 -36.93 -26.83
CA SER A 62 23.76 -35.92 -25.87
C SER A 62 23.62 -34.48 -26.36
N CYS A 63 23.47 -34.26 -27.67
CA CYS A 63 23.26 -32.96 -28.30
C CYS A 63 21.85 -32.41 -28.06
N LEU A 64 20.85 -33.27 -27.79
CA LEU A 64 19.48 -32.84 -27.48
C LEU A 64 19.42 -32.00 -26.20
N GLY A 65 20.29 -32.30 -25.22
CA GLY A 65 20.42 -31.53 -23.98
C GLY A 65 21.05 -30.15 -24.16
N LYS A 66 21.63 -29.87 -25.33
CA LYS A 66 22.26 -28.59 -25.67
C LYS A 66 21.36 -27.67 -26.49
N LYS A 67 20.09 -28.05 -26.69
CA LYS A 67 19.08 -27.17 -27.27
C LYS A 67 18.94 -25.91 -26.43
N GLY A 68 19.11 -24.76 -27.06
CA GLY A 68 18.93 -23.48 -26.38
C GLY A 68 17.45 -23.25 -26.09
N GLU A 69 17.11 -22.76 -24.91
CA GLU A 69 15.75 -22.28 -24.62
C GLU A 69 15.40 -21.17 -25.62
N ILE A 70 14.38 -21.42 -26.44
CA ILE A 70 13.79 -20.38 -27.26
C ILE A 70 12.92 -19.56 -26.31
N LEU A 71 13.47 -18.49 -25.75
CA LEU A 71 12.69 -17.51 -24.99
C LEU A 71 11.69 -16.87 -25.95
N THR A 72 10.48 -17.44 -26.04
CA THR A 72 9.30 -16.78 -26.59
C THR A 72 8.87 -15.70 -25.59
N GLU A 73 9.58 -14.57 -25.63
CA GLU A 73 9.36 -13.37 -24.79
C GLU A 73 7.99 -12.72 -25.00
N ILE A 74 7.15 -13.23 -25.91
CA ILE A 74 5.85 -12.65 -26.23
C ILE A 74 4.76 -13.07 -25.22
N GLY A 75 4.95 -14.16 -24.46
CA GLY A 75 3.92 -14.70 -23.55
C GLY A 75 4.15 -14.44 -22.05
N GLY A 76 5.40 -14.44 -21.60
CA GLY A 76 5.71 -14.38 -20.16
C GLY A 76 5.55 -12.99 -19.55
N ASP A 77 5.93 -11.95 -20.29
CA ASP A 77 6.02 -10.58 -19.77
C ASP A 77 4.63 -9.96 -19.57
N ALA A 78 3.72 -10.17 -20.52
CA ALA A 78 2.33 -9.68 -20.43
C ALA A 78 1.54 -10.34 -19.28
N VAL A 79 1.82 -11.62 -18.97
CA VAL A 79 1.18 -12.33 -17.86
C VAL A 79 1.74 -11.84 -16.53
N GLN A 80 3.05 -11.64 -16.42
CA GLN A 80 3.68 -11.09 -15.21
C GLN A 80 3.23 -9.65 -14.93
N LEU A 81 3.12 -8.81 -15.96
CA LEU A 81 2.58 -7.45 -15.86
C LEU A 81 1.14 -7.45 -15.33
N LYS A 82 0.27 -8.30 -15.88
CA LYS A 82 -1.10 -8.45 -15.36
C LYS A 82 -1.14 -8.96 -13.93
N GLN A 83 -0.26 -9.90 -13.57
CA GLN A 83 -0.18 -10.45 -12.21
C GLN A 83 0.19 -9.35 -11.20
N LEU A 84 1.18 -8.52 -11.53
CA LEU A 84 1.62 -7.39 -10.70
C LEU A 84 0.53 -6.31 -10.57
N GLU A 85 -0.23 -6.06 -11.64
CA GLU A 85 -1.31 -5.09 -11.63
C GLU A 85 -2.47 -5.53 -10.73
N ILE A 86 -2.84 -6.81 -10.80
CA ILE A 86 -3.85 -7.42 -9.92
C ILE A 86 -3.41 -7.36 -8.45
N GLU A 87 -2.14 -7.66 -8.17
CA GLU A 87 -1.62 -7.62 -6.80
C GLU A 87 -1.65 -6.20 -6.22
N LYS A 88 -1.26 -5.21 -7.02
CA LYS A 88 -1.32 -3.79 -6.64
C LYS A 88 -2.76 -3.33 -6.39
N GLU A 89 -3.71 -3.77 -7.21
CA GLU A 89 -5.13 -3.46 -7.04
C GLU A 89 -5.68 -4.09 -5.74
N LYS A 90 -5.33 -5.35 -5.48
CA LYS A 90 -5.70 -6.04 -4.24
C LYS A 90 -5.18 -5.32 -2.99
N ILE A 91 -3.91 -4.89 -3.00
CA ILE A 91 -3.32 -4.15 -1.87
C ILE A 91 -4.03 -2.81 -1.66
N LYS A 92 -4.43 -2.12 -2.74
CA LYS A 92 -5.17 -0.86 -2.63
C LYS A 92 -6.56 -1.08 -2.03
N LEU A 93 -7.28 -2.08 -2.53
CA LEU A 93 -8.63 -2.39 -2.05
C LEU A 93 -8.61 -2.81 -0.57
N GLU A 94 -7.62 -3.60 -0.16
CA GLU A 94 -7.46 -4.01 1.24
C GLU A 94 -7.18 -2.82 2.16
N LYS A 95 -6.36 -1.86 1.72
CA LYS A 95 -6.13 -0.61 2.46
C LYS A 95 -7.38 0.25 2.55
N GLU A 96 -8.16 0.34 1.49
CA GLU A 96 -9.40 1.10 1.45
C GLU A 96 -10.45 0.50 2.39
N ILE A 97 -10.66 -0.82 2.36
CA ILE A 97 -11.54 -1.53 3.29
C ILE A 97 -11.13 -1.29 4.74
N ARG A 98 -9.82 -1.35 5.04
CA ARG A 98 -9.30 -1.10 6.38
C ARG A 98 -9.55 0.32 6.85
N LEU A 99 -9.39 1.31 5.97
CA LEU A 99 -9.63 2.71 6.29
C LEU A 99 -11.12 2.97 6.55
N GLU A 100 -12.00 2.39 5.73
CA GLU A 100 -13.44 2.52 5.90
C GLU A 100 -13.91 1.87 7.20
N GLN A 101 -13.39 0.67 7.54
CA GLN A 101 -13.67 0.02 8.82
C GLN A 101 -13.25 0.87 10.01
N GLN A 102 -12.04 1.45 9.97
CA GLN A 102 -11.55 2.31 11.04
C GLN A 102 -12.41 3.57 11.19
N LYS A 103 -12.82 4.17 10.08
CA LYS A 103 -13.69 5.35 10.08
C LYS A 103 -15.08 5.03 10.65
N GLN A 104 -15.65 3.90 10.25
CA GLN A 104 -16.95 3.44 10.74
C GLN A 104 -16.91 3.13 12.25
N GLU A 105 -15.81 2.55 12.73
CA GLU A 105 -15.59 2.30 14.16
C GLU A 105 -15.51 3.62 14.95
N GLN A 106 -14.74 4.59 14.46
CA GLN A 106 -14.65 5.93 15.07
C GLN A 106 -16.00 6.64 15.09
N GLU A 107 -16.78 6.54 14.02
CA GLU A 107 -18.11 7.14 13.95
C GLU A 107 -19.07 6.52 14.97
N LEU A 108 -19.04 5.19 15.12
CA LEU A 108 -19.84 4.49 16.12
C LEU A 108 -19.42 4.86 17.55
N GLU A 109 -18.12 4.99 17.81
CA GLU A 109 -17.59 5.40 19.10
C GLU A 109 -18.02 6.83 19.46
N LEU A 110 -17.88 7.78 18.52
CA LEU A 110 -18.34 9.15 18.68
C LEU A 110 -19.83 9.20 19.00
N LYS A 111 -20.66 8.47 18.23
CA LYS A 111 -22.11 8.43 18.44
C LYS A 111 -22.48 7.83 19.81
N ARG A 112 -21.74 6.84 20.29
CA ARG A 112 -21.93 6.29 21.64
C ARG A 112 -21.59 7.32 22.71
N LEU A 113 -20.48 8.04 22.55
CA LEU A 113 -20.05 9.07 23.48
C LEU A 113 -21.05 10.22 23.53
N GLU A 114 -21.52 10.70 22.37
CA GLU A 114 -22.57 11.73 22.28
C GLU A 114 -23.87 11.29 22.96
N SER A 115 -24.30 10.04 22.76
CA SER A 115 -25.49 9.52 23.44
C SER A 115 -25.30 9.45 24.96
N GLU A 116 -24.10 9.10 25.42
CA GLU A 116 -23.79 9.02 26.86
C GLU A 116 -23.75 10.41 27.50
N THR A 117 -23.11 11.39 26.84
CA THR A 117 -23.07 12.77 27.33
C THR A 117 -24.46 13.39 27.35
N HIS A 118 -25.26 13.15 26.30
CA HIS A 118 -26.63 13.63 26.24
C HIS A 118 -27.51 13.06 27.37
N LEU A 119 -27.36 11.77 27.68
CA LEU A 119 -28.09 11.16 28.79
C LEU A 119 -27.69 11.75 30.15
N LYS A 120 -26.38 11.95 30.38
CA LYS A 120 -25.88 12.58 31.62
C LYS A 120 -26.38 14.02 31.76
N GLU A 121 -26.43 14.78 30.68
CA GLU A 121 -26.93 16.15 30.69
C GLU A 121 -28.41 16.21 31.09
N LEU A 122 -29.24 15.32 30.53
CA LEU A 122 -30.65 15.20 30.91
C LEU A 122 -30.82 14.79 32.39
N GLU A 123 -29.99 13.87 32.89
CA GLU A 123 -30.02 13.46 34.30
C GLU A 123 -29.66 14.64 35.23
N ILE A 124 -28.62 15.39 34.89
CA ILE A 124 -28.22 16.60 35.62
C ILE A 124 -29.37 17.62 35.61
N GLN A 125 -29.95 17.90 34.44
CA GLN A 125 -31.06 18.84 34.31
C GLN A 125 -32.29 18.41 35.14
N ALA A 126 -32.59 17.11 35.18
CA ALA A 126 -33.67 16.56 36.00
C ALA A 126 -33.39 16.70 37.51
N LYS A 127 -32.15 16.46 37.95
CA LYS A 127 -31.71 16.67 39.34
C LYS A 127 -31.83 18.13 39.76
N TYR A 128 -31.31 19.06 38.96
CA TYR A 128 -31.44 20.50 39.23
C TYR A 128 -32.91 20.97 39.30
N LYS A 129 -33.79 20.42 38.46
CA LYS A 129 -35.22 20.77 38.47
C LYS A 129 -35.98 20.19 39.67
N SER A 130 -35.62 18.98 40.11
CA SER A 130 -36.22 18.38 41.32
C SER A 130 -35.70 19.02 42.62
N GLU A 131 -34.48 19.54 42.64
CA GLU A 131 -33.95 20.37 43.73
C GLU A 131 -34.55 21.79 43.75
N SER A 132 -34.98 22.36 42.61
CA SER A 132 -35.68 23.65 42.60
C SER A 132 -37.13 23.54 43.08
N ASP A 133 -37.85 22.47 42.72
CA ASP A 133 -39.27 22.30 43.06
C ASP A 133 -39.51 21.81 44.51
N SER A 134 -38.49 21.23 45.16
CA SER A 134 -38.54 20.86 46.60
C SER A 134 -38.38 22.05 47.56
N SER A 135 -38.18 23.27 47.03
CA SER A 135 -38.20 24.52 47.81
C SER A 135 -39.58 25.24 47.81
N SER A 136 -40.62 24.61 47.24
CA SER A 136 -41.96 25.20 47.07
C SER A 136 -43.07 24.45 47.82
N SER A 137 -42.82 23.97 49.05
CA SER A 137 -43.91 23.59 49.97
C SER A 137 -43.82 24.39 51.27
N SER A 138 -44.85 25.21 51.46
CA SER A 138 -45.11 26.11 52.57
C SER A 138 -44.97 25.50 53.96
N SER A 139 -43.99 25.96 54.72
CA SER A 139 -44.17 26.31 56.13
C SER A 139 -43.06 27.28 56.49
N ALA A 140 -43.42 28.49 56.91
CA ALA A 140 -42.45 29.43 57.46
C ALA A 140 -41.98 28.95 58.85
N PRO A 141 -40.66 28.87 59.08
CA PRO A 141 -40.14 29.20 60.40
C PRO A 141 -39.04 30.27 60.29
N ARG A 142 -39.31 31.38 60.97
CA ARG A 142 -38.37 32.23 61.71
C ARG A 142 -36.94 32.31 61.15
N SER A 143 -36.69 33.43 60.48
CA SER A 143 -35.39 34.12 60.28
C SER A 143 -34.18 33.46 60.95
N GLN A 144 -33.59 32.45 60.29
CA GLN A 144 -32.15 32.22 60.38
C GLN A 144 -31.48 33.29 59.50
N PRO A 145 -30.37 33.91 59.94
CA PRO A 145 -29.64 34.85 59.10
C PRO A 145 -29.11 34.07 57.90
N TYR A 146 -29.72 34.29 56.74
CA TYR A 146 -29.28 33.76 55.46
C TYR A 146 -27.85 34.25 55.23
N PHE A 147 -26.89 33.34 55.35
CA PHE A 147 -25.49 33.61 55.03
C PHE A 147 -25.39 33.74 53.52
N ASP A 148 -25.47 34.98 53.04
CA ASP A 148 -25.31 35.31 51.64
C ASP A 148 -23.81 35.44 51.34
N ALA A 149 -23.23 34.38 50.76
CA ALA A 149 -21.81 34.39 50.39
C ALA A 149 -21.49 35.58 49.47
N SER A 150 -22.40 36.03 48.61
CA SER A 150 -22.22 37.17 47.71
C SER A 150 -22.02 38.50 48.45
N ARG A 151 -22.43 38.61 49.72
CA ARG A 151 -22.17 39.78 50.58
C ARG A 151 -20.77 39.78 51.19
N TYR A 152 -20.12 38.62 51.25
CA TYR A 152 -18.78 38.43 51.83
C TYR A 152 -17.71 38.19 50.77
N ILE A 153 -18.10 37.88 49.53
CA ILE A 153 -17.22 38.04 48.37
C ILE A 153 -17.09 39.54 48.13
N LYS A 154 -16.18 40.19 48.88
CA LYS A 154 -15.71 41.53 48.51
C LYS A 154 -15.15 41.40 47.11
N LEU A 155 -15.93 41.84 46.12
CA LEU A 155 -15.48 42.09 44.76
C LEU A 155 -14.12 42.76 44.86
N VAL A 156 -13.10 42.05 44.37
CA VAL A 156 -11.77 42.62 44.15
C VAL A 156 -11.97 44.03 43.60
N PRO A 157 -11.29 45.06 44.14
CA PRO A 157 -11.43 46.43 43.65
C PRO A 157 -11.43 46.41 42.13
N LYS A 158 -12.40 47.08 41.51
CA LYS A 158 -12.54 47.06 40.04
C LYS A 158 -11.20 47.45 39.43
N PHE A 159 -10.50 46.47 38.88
CA PHE A 159 -9.18 46.66 38.33
C PHE A 159 -9.31 47.60 37.13
N THR A 160 -8.55 48.69 37.14
CA THR A 160 -8.42 49.58 36.00
C THR A 160 -6.96 49.52 35.53
N GLU A 161 -6.73 49.46 34.21
CA GLU A 161 -5.37 49.34 33.65
C GLU A 161 -4.43 50.46 34.11
N ILE A 162 -4.99 51.62 34.50
CA ILE A 162 -4.25 52.78 34.99
C ILE A 162 -3.59 52.52 36.36
N GLU A 163 -4.11 51.58 37.15
CA GLU A 163 -3.57 51.26 38.48
C GLU A 163 -2.50 50.15 38.46
N VAL A 164 -2.30 49.51 37.31
CA VAL A 164 -1.34 48.41 37.10
C VAL A 164 0.07 48.79 37.56
N ASP A 165 0.54 49.97 37.17
CA ASP A 165 1.91 50.43 37.46
C ASP A 165 2.16 50.62 38.98
N LYS A 166 1.14 51.03 39.75
CA LYS A 166 1.25 51.14 41.22
C LYS A 166 1.46 49.78 41.88
N TYR A 167 0.82 48.73 41.37
CA TYR A 167 1.01 47.37 41.89
C TYR A 167 2.37 46.80 41.48
N PHE A 168 2.86 47.12 40.28
CA PHE A 168 4.20 46.72 39.84
C PHE A 168 5.30 47.29 40.72
N ASP A 169 5.23 48.57 41.10
CA ASP A 169 6.21 49.17 42.00
C ASP A 169 6.16 48.57 43.41
N THR A 170 4.95 48.24 43.89
CA THR A 170 4.75 47.59 45.20
C THR A 170 5.31 46.16 45.19
N LEU A 171 5.07 45.41 44.12
CA LEU A 171 5.60 44.05 43.92
C LEU A 171 7.12 44.03 43.77
N ARG A 172 7.70 44.99 43.01
CA ARG A 172 9.16 45.14 42.90
C ARG A 172 9.81 45.45 44.25
N LYS A 173 9.14 46.22 45.10
CA LYS A 173 9.62 46.54 46.44
C LYS A 173 9.55 45.33 47.37
N TRP A 174 8.51 44.52 47.27
CA TRP A 174 8.38 43.26 48.00
C TRP A 174 9.42 42.20 47.57
N LEU A 175 9.76 42.12 46.28
CA LEU A 175 10.75 41.16 45.75
C LEU A 175 12.21 41.50 46.08
N ARG A 176 12.49 42.71 46.59
CA ARG A 176 13.85 43.17 46.95
C ARG A 176 14.18 43.04 48.44
N THR A 177 13.25 42.54 49.25
CA THR A 177 13.46 42.28 50.69
C THR A 177 13.66 40.79 50.91
#